data_AF-A0A9Q1B8N9-F1
#
_entry.id   AF-A0A9Q1B8N9-F1
#
_cell.length_a   1.000
_cell.length_b   1.000
_cell.length_c   1.000
_cell.angle_alpha   90.00
_cell.angle_beta   90.00
_cell.angle_gamma   90.00
#
_symmetry.space_group_name_H-M   'P 1'
#
loop_
_entity.id
_entity.type
_entity.pdbx_description
1 polymer ?
#
loop_
_entity_poly.entity_id
_entity_poly.type
_entity_poly.pdbx_seq_one_letter_code
_entity_poly.pdbx_strand_id
1 'polypeptide(L)'
;MARFGKWQDKVARKVVCVQKKRFLSPPVFCLFQKVLLTLTALCITLSLCHGACILVKNTPTVIDGQVVSPDGCTDQSDGTKHPFGDSWNTANCTRCFCASKGMLCCPRYGLPPVRGGCTARVDPETCSYKLYKITDPTTPCDV
;
A
#
# COMPACT_ATOMS: atom_id res chain seq x y z
N MET A 1 13.29 -10.65 42.78
CA MET A 1 12.24 -10.72 41.74
C MET A 1 12.82 -11.40 40.50
N ALA A 2 12.64 -12.72 40.42
CA ALA A 2 13.18 -13.58 39.38
C ALA A 2 12.01 -14.41 38.83
N ARG A 3 11.34 -13.98 37.75
CA ARG A 3 10.27 -14.79 37.15
C ARG A 3 9.85 -14.53 35.69
N PHE A 4 10.60 -13.76 34.90
CA PHE A 4 10.28 -13.59 33.46
C PHE A 4 11.39 -13.95 32.47
N GLY A 5 12.56 -14.40 32.95
CA GLY A 5 13.66 -14.87 32.07
C GLY A 5 13.58 -16.34 31.63
N LYS A 6 12.69 -17.16 32.23
CA LYS A 6 12.71 -18.64 32.03
C LYS A 6 11.75 -19.17 30.97
N TRP A 7 10.97 -18.33 30.29
CA TRP A 7 10.04 -18.77 29.25
C TRP A 7 10.62 -18.68 27.82
N GLN A 8 11.53 -17.74 27.56
CA GLN A 8 12.16 -17.57 26.24
C GLN A 8 13.25 -18.62 25.95
N ASP A 9 13.90 -19.18 26.98
CA ASP A 9 14.98 -20.17 26.80
C ASP A 9 14.52 -21.61 26.49
N LYS A 10 13.23 -21.93 26.67
CA LYS A 10 12.69 -23.27 26.40
C LYS A 10 12.20 -23.47 24.97
N VAL A 11 11.93 -22.40 24.23
CA VAL A 11 11.54 -22.49 22.81
C VAL A 11 12.79 -22.50 21.91
N ALA A 12 13.88 -21.85 22.36
CA ALA A 12 15.15 -21.77 21.62
C ALA A 12 15.98 -23.08 21.62
N ARG A 13 15.56 -24.13 22.33
CA ARG A 13 16.36 -25.37 22.50
C ARG A 13 15.69 -26.66 21.97
N LYS A 14 14.66 -26.51 21.13
CA LYS A 14 14.03 -27.61 20.36
C LYS A 14 13.80 -27.23 18.90
N VAL A 15 14.78 -26.60 18.28
CA VAL A 15 15.03 -26.80 16.84
C VAL A 15 16.47 -27.28 16.71
N VAL A 16 16.75 -28.41 17.37
CA VAL A 16 17.91 -29.23 17.04
C VAL A 16 17.73 -29.58 15.57
N CYS A 17 18.60 -29.02 14.73
CA CYS A 17 18.82 -29.45 13.37
C CYS A 17 19.00 -30.97 13.34
N VAL A 18 17.93 -31.72 13.15
CA VAL A 18 17.99 -33.04 12.53
C VAL A 18 17.93 -32.80 11.03
N GLN A 19 18.95 -32.11 10.52
CA GLN A 19 19.23 -32.06 9.10
C GLN A 19 19.96 -33.37 8.75
N LYS A 20 19.17 -34.39 8.45
CA LYS A 20 19.65 -35.65 7.90
C LYS A 20 20.33 -35.32 6.56
N LYS A 21 21.67 -35.37 6.58
CA LYS A 21 22.60 -35.23 5.45
C LYS A 21 21.98 -35.65 4.11
N ARG A 22 21.76 -34.68 3.22
CA ARG A 22 21.85 -34.91 1.77
C ARG A 22 22.92 -33.96 1.24
N PHE A 23 23.98 -34.57 0.72
CA PHE A 23 25.09 -33.92 0.04
C PHE A 23 24.56 -33.09 -1.12
N LEU A 24 24.61 -31.76 -1.00
CA LEU A 24 24.61 -30.86 -2.14
C LEU A 24 26.04 -30.35 -2.27
N SER A 25 26.62 -30.44 -3.46
CA SER A 25 28.00 -30.06 -3.73
C SER A 25 28.23 -28.55 -3.49
N PRO A 26 29.45 -28.12 -3.12
CA PRO A 26 29.76 -26.71 -2.83
C PRO A 26 29.30 -25.69 -3.89
N PRO A 27 29.34 -25.94 -5.22
CA PRO A 27 28.80 -24.99 -6.19
C PRO A 27 27.27 -24.83 -6.11
N VAL A 28 26.54 -25.88 -5.72
CA VAL A 28 25.07 -25.87 -5.64
C VAL A 28 24.57 -25.11 -4.41
N PHE A 29 25.28 -25.20 -3.29
CA PHE A 29 24.98 -24.43 -2.08
C PHE A 29 25.12 -22.91 -2.31
N CYS A 30 26.15 -22.49 -3.04
CA CYS A 30 26.36 -21.07 -3.38
C CYS A 30 25.30 -20.54 -4.35
N LEU A 31 24.83 -21.36 -5.29
CA LEU A 31 23.75 -20.99 -6.22
C LEU A 31 22.42 -20.79 -5.48
N PHE A 32 22.09 -21.68 -4.56
CA PHE A 32 20.87 -21.56 -3.74
C PHE A 32 20.85 -20.27 -2.90
N GLN A 33 21.98 -19.90 -2.30
CA GLN A 33 22.08 -18.69 -1.49
C GLN A 33 21.88 -17.41 -2.33
N LYS A 34 22.43 -17.37 -3.55
CA LYS A 34 22.22 -16.22 -4.46
C LYS A 34 20.76 -16.10 -4.88
N VAL A 35 20.13 -17.22 -5.24
CA VAL A 35 18.70 -17.26 -5.61
C VAL A 35 17.83 -16.79 -4.45
N LEU A 36 18.11 -17.24 -3.23
CA LEU A 36 17.37 -16.83 -2.04
C LEU A 36 17.51 -15.32 -1.77
N LEU A 37 18.73 -14.77 -1.85
CA LEU A 37 18.96 -13.34 -1.66
C LEU A 37 18.30 -12.47 -2.74
N THR A 38 18.30 -12.92 -3.99
CA THR A 38 17.58 -12.20 -5.06
C THR A 38 16.07 -12.24 -4.86
N LEU A 39 15.53 -13.38 -4.40
CA LEU A 39 14.11 -13.53 -4.17
C LEU A 39 13.64 -12.65 -2.99
N THR A 40 14.40 -12.62 -1.89
CA THR A 40 14.07 -11.77 -0.74
C THR A 40 14.17 -10.28 -1.08
N ALA A 41 15.19 -9.87 -1.83
CA ALA A 41 15.32 -8.51 -2.32
C ALA A 41 14.11 -8.12 -3.19
N LEU A 42 13.70 -8.99 -4.13
CA LEU A 42 12.52 -8.76 -4.96
C LEU A 42 11.24 -8.64 -4.11
N CYS A 43 11.01 -9.54 -3.14
CA CYS A 43 9.86 -9.49 -2.26
C CYS A 43 9.78 -8.20 -1.42
N ILE A 44 10.92 -7.73 -0.92
CA ILE A 44 10.98 -6.45 -0.21
C ILE A 44 10.60 -5.31 -1.16
N THR A 45 11.17 -5.25 -2.37
CA THR A 45 10.85 -4.17 -3.32
C THR A 45 9.37 -4.14 -3.72
N LEU A 46 8.73 -5.29 -3.93
CA LEU A 46 7.30 -5.38 -4.23
C LEU A 46 6.44 -4.90 -3.06
N SER A 47 6.88 -5.14 -1.83
CA SER A 47 6.17 -4.74 -0.62
C SER A 47 6.20 -3.23 -0.35
N LEU A 48 7.05 -2.46 -1.03
CA LEU A 48 7.04 -0.99 -0.91
C LEU A 48 6.03 -0.31 -1.85
N CYS A 49 5.47 -1.02 -2.83
CA CYS A 49 4.57 -0.45 -3.83
C CYS A 49 3.09 -0.40 -3.37
N HIS A 50 2.83 -0.17 -2.08
CA HIS A 50 1.46 -0.06 -1.55
C HIS A 50 0.93 1.38 -1.69
N GLY A 51 0.81 1.85 -2.94
CA GLY A 51 -0.01 3.03 -3.24
C GLY A 51 -1.43 2.58 -3.55
N ALA A 52 -2.42 3.06 -2.79
CA ALA A 52 -3.84 2.77 -3.06
C ALA A 52 -4.38 3.64 -4.21
N CYS A 53 -3.80 3.51 -5.40
CA CYS A 53 -4.25 4.24 -6.58
C CYS A 53 -5.42 3.52 -7.26
N ILE A 54 -6.39 4.31 -7.74
CA ILE A 54 -7.56 3.84 -8.47
C ILE A 54 -7.41 4.25 -9.94
N LEU A 55 -7.60 3.29 -10.85
CA LEU A 55 -7.67 3.53 -12.28
C LEU A 55 -9.11 3.44 -12.76
N VAL A 56 -9.63 4.56 -13.28
CA VAL A 56 -10.94 4.62 -13.93
C VAL A 56 -10.70 4.65 -15.45
N LYS A 57 -11.14 3.62 -16.17
CA LYS A 57 -10.94 3.55 -17.62
C LYS A 57 -11.91 4.45 -18.35
N ASN A 58 -11.43 5.07 -19.42
CA ASN A 58 -12.30 5.74 -20.37
C ASN A 58 -12.94 4.70 -21.29
N THR A 59 -14.26 4.53 -21.18
CA THR A 59 -15.03 3.63 -22.03
C THR A 59 -15.77 4.45 -23.09
N PRO A 60 -15.66 4.09 -24.38
CA PRO A 60 -16.48 4.72 -25.40
C PRO A 60 -17.96 4.40 -25.16
N THR A 61 -18.82 5.36 -25.44
CA THR A 61 -20.27 5.24 -25.34
C THR A 61 -20.88 5.14 -26.74
N VAL A 62 -22.05 4.51 -26.85
CA VAL A 62 -22.80 4.44 -28.11
C VAL A 62 -23.97 5.41 -28.03
N ILE A 63 -23.99 6.42 -28.90
CA ILE A 63 -25.06 7.41 -29.01
C ILE A 63 -25.58 7.32 -30.45
N ASP A 64 -26.88 7.04 -30.61
CA ASP A 64 -27.54 6.91 -31.92
C ASP A 64 -26.85 5.92 -32.89
N GLY A 65 -26.30 4.82 -32.34
CA GLY A 65 -25.58 3.81 -33.11
C GLY A 65 -24.13 4.17 -33.45
N GLN A 66 -23.66 5.36 -33.07
CA GLN A 66 -22.28 5.81 -33.26
C GLN A 66 -21.44 5.63 -31.99
N VAL A 67 -20.22 5.10 -32.15
CA VAL A 67 -19.24 4.98 -31.07
C VAL A 67 -18.59 6.35 -30.84
N VAL A 68 -18.82 6.93 -29.67
CA VAL A 68 -18.24 8.20 -29.23
C VAL A 68 -17.15 7.91 -28.22
N SER A 69 -15.92 8.32 -28.53
CA SER A 69 -14.81 8.25 -27.57
C SER A 69 -14.84 9.43 -26.61
N PRO A 70 -14.44 9.25 -25.35
CA PRO A 70 -14.28 10.35 -24.41
C PRO A 70 -13.21 11.32 -24.92
N ASP A 71 -13.46 12.61 -24.74
CA ASP A 71 -12.60 13.75 -25.04
C ASP A 71 -11.89 14.30 -23.78
N GLY A 72 -12.08 13.62 -22.64
CA GLY A 72 -11.49 13.95 -21.35
C GLY A 72 -11.87 12.93 -20.28
N CYS A 73 -11.67 13.29 -19.02
CA CYS A 73 -12.09 12.50 -17.87
C CYS A 73 -13.11 13.29 -17.05
N THR A 74 -14.15 12.62 -16.57
CA THR A 74 -15.07 13.20 -15.61
C THR A 74 -14.66 12.77 -14.20
N ASP A 75 -14.39 13.72 -13.32
CA ASP A 75 -14.16 13.43 -11.91
C ASP A 75 -15.50 13.00 -11.28
N GLN A 76 -15.52 11.81 -10.68
CA GLN A 76 -16.73 11.27 -10.05
C GLN A 76 -17.06 11.92 -8.71
N SER A 77 -16.12 12.66 -8.11
CA SER A 77 -16.31 13.31 -6.82
C SER A 77 -17.08 14.63 -6.91
N ASP A 78 -16.88 15.41 -7.98
CA ASP A 78 -17.53 16.71 -8.18
C ASP A 78 -18.21 16.87 -9.55
N GLY A 79 -18.07 15.90 -10.45
CA GLY A 79 -18.66 15.91 -11.79
C GLY A 79 -17.93 16.79 -12.80
N THR A 80 -16.80 17.39 -12.43
CA THR A 80 -16.05 18.28 -13.31
C THR A 80 -15.35 17.50 -14.42
N LYS A 81 -15.19 18.14 -15.59
CA LYS A 81 -14.57 17.54 -16.76
C LYS A 81 -13.16 18.09 -16.94
N HIS A 82 -12.19 17.18 -16.99
CA HIS A 82 -10.77 17.49 -17.14
C HIS A 82 -10.27 17.04 -18.51
N PRO A 83 -9.50 17.88 -19.23
CA PRO A 83 -8.90 17.50 -20.50
C PRO A 83 -7.78 16.47 -20.31
N PHE A 84 -7.42 15.78 -21.39
CA PHE A 84 -6.26 14.88 -21.36
C PHE A 84 -4.97 15.64 -21.05
N GLY A 85 -4.14 15.03 -20.19
CA GLY A 85 -2.90 15.63 -19.69
C GLY A 85 -3.07 16.45 -18.41
N ASP A 86 -4.31 16.71 -17.98
CA ASP A 86 -4.56 17.49 -16.77
C ASP A 86 -4.29 16.71 -15.48
N SER A 87 -3.90 17.43 -14.43
CA SER A 87 -3.69 16.93 -13.08
C SER A 87 -4.32 17.85 -12.04
N TRP A 88 -5.14 17.29 -11.16
CA TRP A 88 -5.84 18.08 -10.14
C TRP A 88 -5.90 17.36 -8.80
N ASN A 89 -6.27 18.11 -7.76
CA ASN A 89 -6.51 17.57 -6.43
C ASN A 89 -8.02 17.56 -6.17
N THR A 90 -8.51 16.46 -5.61
CA THR A 90 -9.92 16.32 -5.22
C THR A 90 -10.11 16.70 -3.75
N ALA A 91 -11.37 16.94 -3.36
CA ALA A 91 -11.75 17.13 -1.96
C ALA A 91 -11.50 15.87 -1.08
N ASN A 92 -11.41 14.69 -1.70
CA ASN A 92 -11.15 13.42 -1.01
C ASN A 92 -9.66 13.14 -0.82
N CYS A 93 -8.82 14.18 -0.84
CA CYS A 93 -7.38 14.08 -0.66
C CYS A 93 -6.69 13.14 -1.66
N THR A 94 -7.20 13.04 -2.88
CA THR A 94 -6.54 12.33 -3.97
C THR A 94 -5.99 13.33 -4.98
N ARG A 95 -4.91 12.94 -5.64
CA ARG A 95 -4.40 13.61 -6.84
C ARG A 95 -4.74 12.74 -8.03
N CYS A 96 -5.44 13.31 -9.00
CA CYS A 96 -5.85 12.64 -10.21
C CYS A 96 -5.04 13.12 -11.41
N PHE A 97 -4.86 12.23 -12.38
CA PHE A 97 -4.27 12.51 -13.68
C PHE A 97 -5.16 11.92 -14.77
N CYS A 98 -5.56 12.73 -15.75
CA CYS A 98 -6.39 12.30 -16.86
C CYS A 98 -5.52 11.94 -18.07
N ALA A 99 -5.57 10.67 -18.48
CA ALA A 99 -4.95 10.19 -19.71
C ALA A 99 -6.01 9.72 -20.71
N SER A 100 -5.63 9.56 -21.97
CA SER A 100 -6.53 9.06 -23.03
C SER A 100 -7.15 7.69 -22.70
N LYS A 101 -6.40 6.82 -22.01
CA LYS A 101 -6.85 5.49 -21.59
C LYS A 101 -7.72 5.49 -20.33
N GLY A 102 -7.77 6.61 -19.61
CA GLY A 102 -8.47 6.72 -18.33
C GLY A 102 -7.80 7.66 -17.35
N MET A 103 -8.41 7.75 -16.17
CA MET A 103 -8.00 8.61 -15.06
C MET A 103 -7.33 7.76 -13.97
N LEU A 104 -6.16 8.20 -13.50
CA LEU A 104 -5.45 7.62 -12.37
C LEU A 104 -5.55 8.56 -11.17
N CYS A 105 -6.15 8.10 -10.07
CA CYS A 105 -6.27 8.88 -8.84
C CYS A 105 -5.55 8.17 -7.69
N CYS A 106 -4.63 8.88 -7.01
CA CYS A 106 -3.87 8.35 -5.89
C CYS A 106 -4.08 9.20 -4.64
N PRO A 107 -4.20 8.61 -3.44
CA PRO A 107 -4.18 9.35 -2.18
C PRO A 107 -2.94 10.22 -2.05
N ARG A 108 -3.11 11.42 -1.49
CA ARG A 108 -2.04 12.35 -1.15
C ARG A 108 -1.49 12.11 0.25
N TYR A 109 -2.24 11.40 1.09
CA TYR A 109 -1.78 10.88 2.38
C TYR A 109 -1.04 9.56 2.17
N GLY A 110 0.06 9.37 2.92
CA GLY A 110 0.89 8.17 2.87
C GLY A 110 0.31 7.00 3.68
N LEU A 111 1.18 6.20 4.29
CA LEU A 111 0.77 5.19 5.25
C LEU A 111 0.39 5.84 6.60
N PRO A 112 -0.66 5.35 7.28
CA PRO A 112 -1.02 5.86 8.59
C PRO A 112 0.08 5.57 9.62
N PRO A 113 0.41 6.53 10.51
CA PRO A 113 1.29 6.27 11.62
C PRO A 113 0.66 5.25 12.57
N VAL A 114 1.44 4.25 12.99
CA VAL A 114 0.97 3.20 13.91
C VAL A 114 1.28 3.62 15.34
N ARG A 115 0.24 3.70 16.18
CA ARG A 115 0.38 3.95 17.61
C ARG A 115 -0.61 3.09 18.40
N GLY A 116 -0.10 2.39 19.41
CA GLY A 116 -0.92 1.55 20.29
C GLY A 116 -2.02 2.37 20.97
N GLY A 117 -3.26 1.86 20.93
CA GLY A 117 -4.41 2.56 21.52
C GLY A 117 -4.97 3.70 20.69
N CYS A 118 -4.44 3.96 19.49
CA CYS A 118 -4.89 5.03 18.61
C CYS A 118 -5.34 4.50 17.24
N THR A 119 -6.31 5.20 16.64
CA THR A 119 -6.74 5.00 15.25
C THR A 119 -6.42 6.24 14.43
N ALA A 120 -6.01 6.05 13.19
CA ALA A 120 -5.66 7.12 12.27
C ALA A 120 -6.86 7.48 11.38
N ARG A 121 -7.19 8.76 11.30
CA ARG A 121 -8.21 9.31 10.40
C ARG A 121 -7.58 10.37 9.51
N VAL A 122 -7.94 10.40 8.25
CA VAL A 122 -7.48 11.45 7.33
C VAL A 122 -8.26 12.71 7.62
N ASP A 123 -7.53 13.81 7.83
CA ASP A 123 -8.07 15.16 7.86
C ASP A 123 -8.31 15.65 6.42
N PRO A 124 -9.55 15.99 6.03
CA PRO A 124 -9.84 16.46 4.67
C PRO A 124 -9.23 17.83 4.35
N GLU A 125 -8.91 18.67 5.35
CA GLU A 125 -8.34 20.00 5.12
C GLU A 125 -6.84 19.92 4.84
N THR A 126 -6.12 19.15 5.66
CA THR A 126 -4.65 19.04 5.55
C THR A 126 -4.20 17.84 4.72
N CYS A 127 -5.12 16.91 4.40
CA CYS A 127 -4.82 15.65 3.76
C CYS A 127 -3.73 14.84 4.47
N SER A 128 -3.76 14.85 5.81
CA SER A 128 -2.83 14.13 6.67
C SER A 128 -3.55 13.31 7.72
N TYR A 129 -2.87 12.35 8.34
CA TYR A 129 -3.47 11.58 9.43
C TYR A 129 -3.50 12.35 10.75
N LYS A 130 -4.67 12.40 11.38
CA LYS A 130 -4.87 12.72 12.79
C LYS A 130 -5.12 11.43 13.58
N LEU A 131 -4.48 11.32 14.73
CA LEU A 131 -4.60 10.16 15.62
C LEU A 131 -5.62 10.44 16.72
N TYR A 132 -6.55 9.51 16.93
CA TYR A 132 -7.57 9.57 17.97
C TYR A 132 -7.52 8.31 18.82
N LYS A 133 -7.91 8.41 20.10
CA LYS A 133 -7.95 7.23 20.98
C LYS A 133 -8.99 6.23 20.47
N ILE A 134 -8.68 4.95 20.55
CA ILE A 134 -9.62 3.87 20.18
C ILE A 134 -10.82 3.86 21.13
N THR A 135 -10.59 4.13 22.41
CA THR A 135 -11.64 4.16 23.44
C THR A 135 -12.52 5.39 23.37
N ASP A 136 -12.00 6.49 22.83
CA ASP A 136 -12.71 7.75 22.64
C ASP A 136 -12.26 8.43 21.33
N PRO A 137 -13.02 8.28 20.23
CA PRO A 137 -12.66 8.81 18.92
C PRO A 137 -12.72 10.34 18.80
N THR A 138 -13.13 11.06 19.84
CA THR A 138 -13.13 12.53 19.86
C THR A 138 -11.85 13.09 20.47
N THR A 139 -11.17 12.31 21.30
CA THR A 139 -9.93 12.72 21.97
C THR A 139 -8.72 12.44 21.07
N PRO A 140 -7.92 13.47 20.71
CA PRO A 140 -6.68 13.26 19.97
C PRO A 140 -5.67 12.48 20.83
N CYS A 141 -4.81 11.70 20.17
CA CYS A 141 -3.68 11.07 20.83
C CYS A 141 -2.53 12.07 20.98
N ASP A 142 -1.85 12.05 22.13
CA ASP A 142 -0.68 12.88 22.39
C ASP A 142 0.46 12.48 21.43
N VAL A 143 0.75 13.33 20.45
CA VAL A 143 1.79 13.13 19.41
C VAL A 143 3.20 13.11 19.96
#